data_AF-A0A661JX00-F1
#
_entry.id   AF-A0A661JX00-F1
#
_cell.length_a   1.000
_cell.length_b   1.000
_cell.length_c   1.000
_cell.angle_alpha   90.00
_cell.angle_beta   90.00
_cell.angle_gamma   90.00
#
_symmetry.space_group_name_H-M   'P 1'
#
loop_
_entity.id
_entity.type
_entity.pdbx_description
1 polymer ?
#
loop_
_entity_poly.entity_id
_entity_poly.type
_entity_poly.pdbx_seq_one_letter_code
_entity_poly.pdbx_strand_id
1 'polypeptide(L)'
;RIEGTNIGLAFSDDGIRWEVQPKPCFELRDHEIIRAYDPRLSVIDGRCYMCFAVDTRHGVRGGIAVTDDFEKFEILSMSVPDNRNMVLFPEKICDMFVRLERPFPVYSRGGAERFDIWISDSPDLKYWGNSHLLLAVEDVPFANTKIGPGAPPVRTEKGWLVIFHAVDFDPARGKNGWEKSWKKRYTAGVMLLDLDDPRRIIGLYKEPLIAPEAPYEIEGGFRNNVVFPCGAILEDTGEVKIYYGAADSVICLATADVHDLLRLCIQK
;
A
#
# COMPACT_ATOMS: atom_id res chain seq x y z
N ARG A 1 -21.74 -2.68 -15.66
CA ARG A 1 -20.40 -2.07 -15.57
C ARG A 1 -20.58 -0.71 -14.94
N ILE A 2 -19.95 -0.46 -13.79
CA ILE A 2 -19.97 0.86 -13.15
C ILE A 2 -18.92 1.72 -13.85
N GLU A 3 -19.24 2.98 -14.16
CA GLU A 3 -18.31 3.90 -14.82
C GLU A 3 -17.36 4.54 -13.81
N GLY A 4 -16.12 4.83 -14.22
CA GLY A 4 -15.11 5.49 -13.39
C GLY A 4 -14.37 4.56 -12.42
N THR A 5 -13.71 5.18 -11.44
CA THR A 5 -13.01 4.48 -10.33
C THR A 5 -13.85 4.63 -9.06
N ASN A 6 -14.17 3.52 -8.42
CA ASN A 6 -14.96 3.44 -7.20
C ASN A 6 -14.39 2.36 -6.29
N ILE A 7 -14.82 2.34 -5.02
CA ILE A 7 -14.42 1.32 -4.04
C ILE A 7 -15.62 0.42 -3.78
N GLY A 8 -15.49 -0.86 -4.13
CA GLY A 8 -16.47 -1.91 -3.90
C GLY A 8 -16.12 -2.75 -2.68
N LEU A 9 -17.11 -3.52 -2.21
CA LEU A 9 -16.99 -4.45 -1.10
C LEU A 9 -17.13 -5.89 -1.62
N ALA A 10 -16.35 -6.81 -1.07
CA ALA A 10 -16.51 -8.23 -1.32
C ALA A 10 -16.28 -9.00 -0.03
N PHE A 11 -16.95 -10.14 0.13
CA PHE A 11 -16.83 -11.01 1.30
C PHE A 11 -16.32 -12.39 0.88
N SER A 12 -15.59 -13.05 1.77
CA SER A 12 -15.04 -14.39 1.54
C SER A 12 -14.86 -15.11 2.86
N ASP A 13 -15.32 -16.37 2.91
CA ASP A 13 -15.13 -17.26 4.08
C ASP A 13 -13.78 -18.00 4.04
N ASP A 14 -13.20 -18.19 2.85
CA ASP A 14 -11.94 -18.92 2.64
C ASP A 14 -10.75 -18.00 2.26
N GLY A 15 -11.04 -16.73 1.97
CA GLY A 15 -10.07 -15.75 1.48
C GLY A 15 -9.69 -15.92 0.00
N ILE A 16 -10.32 -16.84 -0.73
CA ILE A 16 -10.01 -17.16 -2.14
C ILE A 16 -11.22 -16.88 -3.04
N ARG A 17 -12.41 -17.33 -2.63
CA ARG A 17 -13.66 -17.13 -3.34
C ARG A 17 -14.38 -15.92 -2.77
N TRP A 18 -14.52 -14.88 -3.60
CA TRP A 18 -15.07 -13.59 -3.17
C TRP A 18 -16.45 -13.35 -3.78
N GLU A 19 -17.43 -13.03 -2.93
CA GLU A 19 -18.74 -12.53 -3.33
C GLU A 19 -18.69 -11.00 -3.39
N VAL A 20 -18.60 -10.47 -4.61
CA VAL A 20 -18.54 -9.04 -4.87
C VAL A 20 -19.93 -8.42 -4.76
N GLN A 21 -20.07 -7.39 -3.92
CA GLN A 21 -21.32 -6.67 -3.77
C GLN A 21 -21.65 -5.86 -5.04
N PRO A 22 -22.93 -5.75 -5.41
CA PRO A 22 -23.33 -5.20 -6.70
C PRO A 22 -23.17 -3.68 -6.81
N LYS A 23 -22.92 -2.98 -5.69
CA LYS A 23 -22.78 -1.53 -5.63
C LYS A 23 -21.48 -1.14 -4.92
N PRO A 24 -20.85 -0.01 -5.28
CA PRO A 24 -19.75 0.56 -4.50
C PRO A 24 -20.19 0.85 -3.07
N CYS A 25 -19.30 0.63 -2.11
CA CYS A 25 -19.50 0.99 -0.70
C CYS A 25 -18.97 2.38 -0.37
N PHE A 26 -18.02 2.89 -1.16
CA PHE A 26 -17.46 4.21 -0.96
C PHE A 26 -17.17 4.91 -2.30
N GLU A 27 -17.65 6.14 -2.40
CA GLU A 27 -17.35 7.05 -3.49
C GLU A 27 -17.17 8.46 -2.92
N LEU A 28 -16.16 9.17 -3.41
CA LEU A 28 -15.89 10.55 -3.03
C LEU A 28 -15.65 11.34 -4.31
N ARG A 29 -16.56 12.26 -4.60
CA ARG A 29 -16.54 13.09 -5.81
C ARG A 29 -17.30 14.38 -5.58
N ASP A 30 -16.71 15.49 -5.99
CA ASP A 30 -17.37 16.79 -6.04
C ASP A 30 -16.74 17.67 -7.14
N HIS A 31 -16.83 19.00 -7.01
CA HIS A 31 -16.22 19.93 -7.95
C HIS A 31 -14.68 19.92 -7.93
N GLU A 32 -14.05 19.50 -6.83
CA GLU A 32 -12.61 19.46 -6.63
C GLU A 32 -12.07 18.03 -6.67
N ILE A 33 -12.81 17.07 -6.13
CA ILE A 33 -12.43 15.67 -6.01
C ILE A 33 -12.87 14.89 -7.26
N ILE A 34 -11.91 14.25 -7.91
CA ILE A 34 -12.10 13.46 -9.13
C ILE A 34 -12.50 12.02 -8.79
N ARG A 35 -11.78 11.40 -7.84
CA ARG A 35 -12.02 10.01 -7.40
C ARG A 35 -11.31 9.67 -6.10
N ALA A 36 -11.77 8.62 -5.42
CA ALA A 36 -11.05 7.91 -4.38
C ALA A 36 -10.65 6.49 -4.85
N TYR A 37 -9.50 6.00 -4.39
CA TYR A 37 -8.93 4.72 -4.86
C TYR A 37 -7.88 4.14 -3.90
N ASP A 38 -7.42 2.92 -4.21
CA ASP A 38 -6.41 2.14 -3.49
C ASP A 38 -6.62 2.06 -1.95
N PRO A 39 -7.75 1.52 -1.48
CA PRO A 39 -8.03 1.40 -0.05
C PRO A 39 -7.06 0.44 0.66
N ARG A 40 -6.74 0.74 1.92
CA ARG A 40 -6.16 -0.19 2.90
C ARG A 40 -7.01 -0.18 4.15
N LEU A 41 -7.32 -1.37 4.66
CA LEU A 41 -8.15 -1.55 5.85
C LEU A 41 -7.28 -2.00 7.03
N SER A 42 -7.44 -1.36 8.17
CA SER A 42 -6.84 -1.78 9.44
C SER A 42 -7.93 -1.80 10.52
N VAL A 43 -7.98 -2.86 11.33
CA VAL A 43 -8.89 -2.94 12.48
C VAL A 43 -8.10 -2.54 13.72
N ILE A 44 -8.53 -1.48 14.40
CA ILE A 44 -7.86 -0.95 15.61
C ILE A 44 -8.93 -0.74 16.68
N ASP A 45 -8.72 -1.30 17.88
CA ASP A 45 -9.65 -1.19 19.02
C ASP A 45 -11.10 -1.59 18.64
N GLY A 46 -11.25 -2.61 17.79
CA GLY A 46 -12.56 -3.13 17.36
C GLY A 46 -13.27 -2.33 16.26
N ARG A 47 -12.65 -1.28 15.69
CA ARG A 47 -13.22 -0.46 14.61
C ARG A 47 -12.43 -0.59 13.32
N CYS A 48 -13.10 -0.50 12.18
CA CYS A 48 -12.45 -0.58 10.87
C CYS A 48 -12.09 0.81 10.34
N TYR A 49 -10.80 1.01 10.07
CA TYR A 49 -10.28 2.23 9.47
C TYR A 49 -9.84 1.95 8.04
N MET A 50 -10.19 2.87 7.14
CA MET A 50 -9.81 2.83 5.74
C MET A 50 -8.87 4.00 5.41
N CYS A 51 -7.64 3.69 5.05
CA CYS A 51 -6.77 4.63 4.34
C CYS A 51 -7.06 4.57 2.84
N PHE A 52 -7.09 5.71 2.15
CA PHE A 52 -7.36 5.76 0.71
C PHE A 52 -6.67 6.95 0.04
N ALA A 53 -6.48 6.87 -1.28
CA ALA A 53 -5.98 7.95 -2.10
C ALA A 53 -7.14 8.77 -2.68
N VAL A 54 -6.92 10.06 -2.88
CA VAL A 54 -7.89 10.98 -3.49
C VAL A 54 -7.18 11.80 -4.56
N ASP A 55 -7.60 11.62 -5.82
CA ASP A 55 -7.17 12.50 -6.90
C ASP A 55 -8.06 13.76 -6.89
N THR A 56 -7.45 14.93 -6.82
CA THR A 56 -8.14 16.23 -6.89
C THR A 56 -7.64 17.03 -8.10
N ARG A 57 -8.29 18.16 -8.40
CA ARG A 57 -7.81 19.07 -9.45
C ARG A 57 -6.50 19.76 -9.06
N HIS A 58 -6.14 19.79 -7.78
CA HIS A 58 -4.97 20.48 -7.25
C HIS A 58 -3.94 19.57 -6.56
N GLY A 59 -3.94 18.27 -6.88
CA GLY A 59 -2.95 17.31 -6.38
C GLY A 59 -3.55 16.05 -5.78
N VAL A 60 -2.69 15.14 -5.34
CA VAL A 60 -3.08 13.84 -4.76
C VAL A 60 -3.04 13.93 -3.25
N ARG A 61 -4.11 13.53 -2.58
CA ARG A 61 -4.22 13.53 -1.12
C ARG A 61 -4.41 12.12 -0.59
N GLY A 62 -3.97 11.87 0.64
CA GLY A 62 -4.31 10.66 1.39
C GLY A 62 -5.42 10.96 2.40
N GLY A 63 -6.38 10.07 2.53
CA GLY A 63 -7.49 10.15 3.49
C GLY A 63 -7.49 8.98 4.47
N ILE A 64 -8.04 9.23 5.66
CA ILE A 64 -8.35 8.20 6.66
C ILE A 64 -9.82 8.35 7.02
N ALA A 65 -10.58 7.27 6.87
CA ALA A 65 -11.98 7.18 7.28
C ALA A 65 -12.18 6.03 8.27
N VAL A 66 -13.27 6.08 9.02
CA VAL A 66 -13.73 4.99 9.89
C VAL A 66 -15.12 4.54 9.48
N THR A 67 -15.37 3.24 9.60
CA THR A 67 -16.68 2.64 9.38
C THR A 67 -16.92 1.52 10.38
N ASP A 68 -18.19 1.33 10.75
CA ASP A 68 -18.63 0.23 11.61
C ASP A 68 -19.57 -0.74 10.84
N ASP A 69 -19.95 -0.41 9.59
CA ASP A 69 -20.93 -1.15 8.79
C ASP A 69 -20.57 -1.32 7.30
N PHE A 70 -19.48 -0.70 6.82
CA PHE A 70 -19.10 -0.60 5.40
C PHE A 70 -20.17 0.05 4.49
N GLU A 71 -21.13 0.77 5.07
CA GLU A 71 -22.12 1.58 4.34
C GLU A 71 -21.85 3.08 4.56
N LYS A 72 -21.47 3.46 5.78
CA LYS A 72 -21.17 4.83 6.17
C LYS A 72 -19.70 4.94 6.55
N PHE A 73 -19.04 5.92 5.95
CA PHE A 73 -17.65 6.23 6.21
C PHE A 73 -17.55 7.67 6.73
N GLU A 74 -17.06 7.84 7.95
CA GLU A 74 -16.69 9.15 8.48
C GLU A 74 -15.24 9.44 8.12
N ILE A 75 -14.99 10.46 7.29
CA ILE A 75 -13.63 10.90 6.97
C ILE A 75 -13.07 11.66 8.17
N LEU A 76 -12.03 11.11 8.79
CA LEU A 76 -11.40 11.66 9.99
C LEU A 76 -10.32 12.69 9.64
N SER A 77 -9.53 12.42 8.61
CA SER A 77 -8.48 13.32 8.15
C SER A 77 -8.17 13.19 6.66
N MET A 78 -7.61 14.26 6.11
CA MET A 78 -7.14 14.35 4.74
C MET A 78 -5.80 15.10 4.72
N SER A 79 -4.78 14.53 4.10
CA SER A 79 -3.46 15.16 3.99
C SER A 79 -3.50 16.42 3.12
N VAL A 80 -2.46 17.24 3.20
CA VAL A 80 -2.15 18.18 2.10
C VAL A 80 -1.58 17.41 0.90
N PRO A 81 -1.73 17.91 -0.33
CA PRO A 81 -1.08 17.34 -1.51
C PRO A 81 0.42 17.70 -1.56
N ASP A 82 1.30 16.89 -2.17
CA ASP A 82 1.04 15.59 -2.79
C ASP A 82 1.45 14.42 -1.89
N ASN A 83 0.50 13.51 -1.61
CA ASN A 83 0.72 12.35 -0.76
C ASN A 83 -0.23 11.20 -1.12
N ARG A 84 0.24 9.95 -1.05
CA ARG A 84 -0.52 8.72 -1.32
C ARG A 84 0.03 7.55 -0.51
N ASN A 85 -0.63 6.39 -0.60
CA ASN A 85 -0.18 5.13 -0.01
C ASN A 85 -0.12 5.22 1.53
N MET A 86 -1.12 5.85 2.14
CA MET A 86 -1.25 5.85 3.58
C MET A 86 -1.67 4.47 4.05
N VAL A 87 -1.02 3.99 5.11
CA VAL A 87 -1.27 2.69 5.70
C VAL A 87 -1.14 2.82 7.22
N LEU A 88 -2.19 2.46 7.96
CA LEU A 88 -2.16 2.44 9.42
C LEU A 88 -1.55 1.14 9.93
N PHE A 89 -0.77 1.23 11.00
CA PHE A 89 -0.47 0.06 11.83
C PHE A 89 -1.79 -0.46 12.45
N PRO A 90 -1.94 -1.79 12.62
CA PRO A 90 -3.20 -2.39 13.09
C PRO A 90 -3.41 -2.25 14.60
N GLU A 91 -2.56 -1.52 15.32
CA GLU A 91 -2.74 -1.17 16.72
C GLU A 91 -2.00 0.15 17.04
N LYS A 92 -2.29 0.71 18.21
CA LYS A 92 -1.51 1.83 18.73
C LYS A 92 -0.15 1.36 19.23
N ILE A 93 0.87 2.16 18.98
CA ILE A 93 2.23 1.93 19.47
C ILE A 93 2.58 3.09 20.40
N CYS A 94 2.91 2.77 21.65
CA CYS A 94 3.10 3.76 22.73
C CYS A 94 1.93 4.76 22.83
N ASP A 95 0.69 4.24 22.85
CA ASP A 95 -0.57 5.00 22.90
C ASP A 95 -0.86 5.93 21.70
N MET A 96 -0.04 5.87 20.64
CA MET A 96 -0.19 6.67 19.43
C MET A 96 -0.65 5.82 18.25
N PHE A 97 -1.50 6.39 17.40
CA PHE A 97 -1.71 5.84 16.06
C PHE A 97 -0.47 6.11 15.21
N VAL A 98 -0.03 5.11 14.46
CA VAL A 98 1.13 5.22 13.58
C VAL A 98 0.69 4.91 12.16
N ARG A 99 1.19 5.69 11.19
CA ARG A 99 0.99 5.42 9.77
C ARG A 99 2.28 5.44 9.00
N LEU A 100 2.33 4.63 7.95
CA LEU A 100 3.25 4.81 6.85
C LEU A 100 2.58 5.65 5.76
N GLU A 101 3.35 6.47 5.06
CA GLU A 101 2.86 7.33 3.98
C GLU A 101 3.94 7.64 2.95
N ARG A 102 3.57 8.35 1.88
CA ARG A 102 4.45 8.52 0.72
C ARG A 102 4.25 9.90 0.07
N PRO A 103 4.90 10.96 0.58
CA PRO A 103 4.95 12.28 -0.06
C PRO A 103 5.63 12.25 -1.43
N PHE A 104 5.30 13.19 -2.33
CA PHE A 104 5.85 13.21 -3.70
C PHE A 104 6.76 14.44 -3.91
N PRO A 105 7.97 14.49 -3.32
CA PRO A 105 8.85 15.65 -3.40
C PRO A 105 9.53 15.76 -4.78
N VAL A 106 8.81 16.16 -5.83
CA VAL A 106 9.37 16.27 -7.20
C VAL A 106 10.27 17.51 -7.34
N TYR A 107 9.80 18.67 -6.86
CA TYR A 107 10.48 19.95 -7.08
C TYR A 107 11.87 19.99 -6.44
N SER A 108 11.97 19.59 -5.18
CA SER A 108 13.24 19.55 -4.44
C SER A 108 14.15 18.37 -4.81
N ARG A 109 13.66 17.39 -5.58
CA ARG A 109 14.43 16.25 -6.10
C ARG A 109 14.80 16.42 -7.58
N GLY A 110 14.88 17.66 -8.07
CA GLY A 110 15.35 17.97 -9.43
C GLY A 110 14.41 17.47 -10.53
N GLY A 111 13.13 17.34 -10.25
CA GLY A 111 12.14 16.83 -11.21
C GLY A 111 12.08 15.31 -11.33
N ALA A 112 12.93 14.56 -10.62
CA ALA A 112 12.93 13.10 -10.67
C ALA A 112 11.82 12.50 -9.80
N GLU A 113 11.18 11.43 -10.27
CA GLU A 113 10.43 10.54 -9.39
C GLU A 113 11.44 9.85 -8.47
N ARG A 114 11.45 10.29 -7.20
CA ARG A 114 12.24 9.76 -6.08
C ARG A 114 11.40 9.83 -4.82
N PHE A 115 10.42 8.93 -4.75
CA PHE A 115 9.41 8.97 -3.69
C PHE A 115 9.64 7.88 -2.66
N ASP A 116 9.85 8.31 -1.42
CA ASP A 116 10.32 7.52 -0.30
C ASP A 116 9.17 7.15 0.66
N ILE A 117 9.39 6.16 1.53
CA ILE A 117 8.43 5.81 2.59
C ILE A 117 8.73 6.67 3.82
N TRP A 118 7.69 7.31 4.35
CA TRP A 118 7.72 8.08 5.58
C TRP A 118 6.83 7.44 6.64
N ILE A 119 7.12 7.73 7.90
CA ILE A 119 6.34 7.30 9.06
C ILE A 119 5.96 8.52 9.89
N SER A 120 4.72 8.56 10.38
CA SER A 120 4.20 9.65 11.22
C SER A 120 3.31 9.07 12.33
N ASP A 121 3.15 9.82 13.42
CA ASP A 121 2.26 9.46 14.51
C ASP A 121 1.13 10.49 14.72
N SER A 122 0.10 10.06 15.43
CA SER A 122 -1.06 10.88 15.78
C SER A 122 -1.70 10.39 17.08
N PRO A 123 -2.12 11.31 17.98
CA PRO A 123 -2.87 10.92 19.17
C PRO A 123 -4.33 10.57 18.87
N ASP A 124 -4.88 11.00 17.73
CA ASP A 124 -6.33 11.04 17.50
C ASP A 124 -6.79 10.80 16.05
N LEU A 125 -5.89 10.39 15.16
CA LEU A 125 -6.10 10.21 13.71
C LEU A 125 -6.42 11.50 12.93
N LYS A 126 -6.44 12.66 13.59
CA LYS A 126 -6.73 13.97 12.99
C LYS A 126 -5.47 14.81 12.86
N TYR A 127 -4.73 14.96 13.93
CA TYR A 127 -3.48 15.74 13.94
C TYR A 127 -2.30 14.79 13.82
N TRP A 128 -1.60 14.89 12.68
CA TRP A 128 -0.45 14.05 12.36
C TRP A 128 0.83 14.87 12.42
N GLY A 129 1.88 14.28 12.99
CA GLY A 129 3.17 14.94 13.17
C GLY A 129 4.29 13.92 13.38
N ASN A 130 5.40 14.40 13.96
CA ASN A 130 6.61 13.61 14.23
C ASN A 130 7.02 12.75 13.03
N SER A 131 6.97 13.35 11.85
CA SER A 131 7.21 12.65 10.59
C SER A 131 8.70 12.39 10.39
N HIS A 132 9.06 11.16 10.05
CA HIS A 132 10.43 10.73 9.78
C HIS A 132 10.52 9.99 8.45
N LEU A 133 11.64 10.17 7.74
CA LEU A 133 12.00 9.29 6.64
C LEU A 133 12.21 7.89 7.21
N LEU A 134 11.49 6.89 6.68
CA LEU A 134 11.63 5.50 7.10
C LEU A 134 12.58 4.74 6.16
N LEU A 135 12.26 4.73 4.87
CA LEU A 135 13.04 4.02 3.85
C LEU A 135 13.17 4.92 2.63
N ALA A 136 14.41 5.14 2.18
CA ALA A 136 14.69 5.86 0.94
C ALA A 136 14.72 4.90 -0.26
N VAL A 137 14.33 5.40 -1.44
CA VAL A 137 14.38 4.62 -2.69
C VAL A 137 15.80 4.13 -3.00
N GLU A 138 16.82 4.89 -2.62
CA GLU A 138 18.24 4.56 -2.81
C GLU A 138 18.68 3.33 -2.01
N ASP A 139 17.97 2.98 -0.93
CA ASP A 139 18.30 1.82 -0.08
C ASP A 139 17.68 0.51 -0.59
N VAL A 140 16.90 0.56 -1.67
CA VAL A 140 16.19 -0.57 -2.29
C VAL A 140 16.81 -0.89 -3.66
N PRO A 141 17.66 -1.93 -3.77
CA PRO A 141 18.45 -2.18 -5.00
C PRO A 141 17.63 -2.45 -6.27
N PHE A 142 16.39 -2.89 -6.10
CA PHE A 142 15.46 -3.20 -7.19
C PHE A 142 14.46 -2.04 -7.46
N ALA A 143 14.72 -0.85 -6.95
CA ALA A 143 13.96 0.37 -7.24
C ALA A 143 14.88 1.47 -7.77
N ASN A 144 14.39 2.27 -8.72
CA ASN A 144 15.12 3.47 -9.18
C ASN A 144 14.20 4.67 -9.44
N THR A 145 12.92 4.59 -9.03
CA THR A 145 11.98 5.72 -9.13
C THR A 145 11.24 5.95 -7.82
N LYS A 146 10.55 4.95 -7.31
CA LYS A 146 9.74 5.13 -6.11
C LYS A 146 9.49 3.84 -5.38
N ILE A 147 9.24 4.01 -4.11
CA ILE A 147 8.73 3.00 -3.20
C ILE A 147 7.48 3.54 -2.51
N GLY A 148 6.76 2.69 -1.81
CA GLY A 148 5.61 3.11 -1.02
C GLY A 148 5.06 1.97 -0.17
N PRO A 149 4.38 2.30 0.94
CA PRO A 149 3.68 1.30 1.74
C PRO A 149 2.69 0.51 0.87
N GLY A 150 2.59 -0.78 1.13
CA GLY A 150 1.68 -1.68 0.43
C GLY A 150 0.48 -2.03 1.30
N ALA A 151 0.62 -3.15 2.03
CA ALA A 151 -0.36 -3.65 2.98
C ALA A 151 -0.14 -3.09 4.40
N PRO A 152 -1.18 -3.09 5.26
CA PRO A 152 -1.02 -2.92 6.70
C PRO A 152 0.13 -3.78 7.26
N PRO A 153 1.01 -3.22 8.11
CA PRO A 153 2.04 -4.00 8.78
C PRO A 153 1.46 -5.18 9.55
N VAL A 154 2.11 -6.34 9.44
CA VAL A 154 1.75 -7.55 10.18
C VAL A 154 2.59 -7.61 11.44
N ARG A 155 1.95 -7.71 12.61
CA ARG A 155 2.67 -7.92 13.87
C ARG A 155 3.20 -9.35 13.92
N THR A 156 4.46 -9.51 14.30
CA THR A 156 5.10 -10.82 14.50
C THR A 156 5.88 -10.84 15.82
N GLU A 157 6.41 -11.98 16.25
CA GLU A 157 7.27 -12.05 17.43
C GLU A 157 8.63 -11.36 17.25
N LYS A 158 9.00 -10.97 16.03
CA LYS A 158 10.30 -10.36 15.71
C LYS A 158 10.23 -8.88 15.35
N GLY A 159 9.03 -8.34 15.12
CA GLY A 159 8.88 -7.02 14.51
C GLY A 159 7.57 -6.84 13.77
N TRP A 160 7.40 -5.65 13.21
CA TRP A 160 6.38 -5.34 12.22
C TRP A 160 6.87 -5.74 10.83
N LEU A 161 6.29 -6.79 10.26
CA LEU A 161 6.56 -7.22 8.91
C LEU A 161 5.80 -6.33 7.94
N VAL A 162 6.51 -5.60 7.08
CA VAL A 162 5.93 -4.64 6.15
C VAL A 162 6.18 -5.08 4.72
N ILE A 163 5.08 -5.30 3.99
CA ILE A 163 5.11 -5.53 2.54
C ILE A 163 4.88 -4.20 1.84
N PHE A 164 5.86 -3.77 1.05
CA PHE A 164 5.87 -2.49 0.35
C PHE A 164 5.98 -2.71 -1.16
N HIS A 165 5.59 -1.72 -1.98
CA HIS A 165 5.86 -1.78 -3.41
C HIS A 165 7.13 -1.01 -3.77
N ALA A 166 7.83 -1.48 -4.80
CA ALA A 166 9.04 -0.90 -5.33
C ALA A 166 8.97 -0.79 -6.85
N VAL A 167 9.54 0.28 -7.40
CA VAL A 167 9.38 0.62 -8.81
C VAL A 167 10.71 0.92 -9.47
N ASP A 168 11.03 0.13 -10.49
CA ASP A 168 12.08 0.42 -11.46
C ASP A 168 11.49 0.97 -12.76
N PHE A 169 12.21 1.93 -13.35
CA PHE A 169 12.00 2.46 -14.68
C PHE A 169 13.16 2.02 -15.56
N ASP A 170 12.82 1.49 -16.73
CA ASP A 170 13.80 1.13 -17.77
C ASP A 170 13.38 1.74 -19.11
N PRO A 171 14.16 2.68 -19.68
CA PRO A 171 13.83 3.31 -20.96
C PRO A 171 13.78 2.31 -22.13
N ALA A 172 14.44 1.15 -22.02
CA ALA A 172 14.45 0.09 -23.03
C ALA A 172 13.22 -0.83 -22.95
N ARG A 173 12.40 -0.71 -21.89
CA ARG A 173 11.18 -1.49 -21.75
C ARG A 173 10.16 -1.12 -22.84
N GLY A 174 9.65 -2.15 -23.52
CA GLY A 174 8.70 -2.03 -24.62
C GLY A 174 7.32 -1.52 -24.20
N LYS A 175 6.38 -1.45 -25.16
CA LYS A 175 5.01 -1.02 -24.88
C LYS A 175 4.25 -2.13 -24.17
N ASN A 176 4.08 -1.99 -22.86
CA ASN A 176 3.40 -2.98 -22.04
C ASN A 176 2.17 -2.34 -21.34
N GLY A 177 1.08 -2.07 -22.08
CA GLY A 177 -0.19 -1.55 -21.50
C GLY A 177 -1.04 -0.74 -22.49
N TRP A 178 -2.13 -0.10 -22.01
CA TRP A 178 -3.00 0.75 -22.86
C TRP A 178 -2.33 2.08 -23.25
N GLU A 179 -1.41 2.59 -22.45
CA GLU A 179 -0.69 3.84 -22.72
C GLU A 179 0.30 3.69 -23.87
N LYS A 180 0.68 4.83 -24.49
CA LYS A 180 1.66 4.85 -25.59
C LYS A 180 3.04 4.33 -25.16
N SER A 181 3.40 4.47 -23.88
CA SER A 181 4.65 3.92 -23.33
C SER A 181 4.50 3.68 -21.84
N TRP A 182 4.61 2.42 -21.41
CA TRP A 182 4.68 2.03 -20.00
C TRP A 182 6.03 1.39 -19.73
N LYS A 183 6.90 2.08 -19.00
CA LYS A 183 8.31 1.73 -18.80
C LYS A 183 8.67 1.37 -17.36
N LYS A 184 7.66 1.22 -16.51
CA LYS A 184 7.82 0.94 -15.08
C LYS A 184 7.51 -0.52 -14.79
N ARG A 185 8.22 -1.12 -13.84
CA ARG A 185 7.81 -2.36 -13.15
C ARG A 185 7.35 -2.01 -11.76
N TYR A 186 6.33 -2.67 -11.26
CA TYR A 186 6.03 -2.67 -9.83
C TYR A 186 6.26 -4.08 -9.29
N THR A 187 7.10 -4.17 -8.27
CA THR A 187 7.36 -5.39 -7.51
C THR A 187 6.95 -5.18 -6.05
N ALA A 188 6.74 -6.27 -5.31
CA ALA A 188 6.63 -6.23 -3.86
C ALA A 188 8.01 -6.46 -3.21
N GLY A 189 8.31 -5.75 -2.13
CA GLY A 189 9.43 -5.96 -1.24
C GLY A 189 8.95 -6.22 0.18
N VAL A 190 9.88 -6.65 1.05
CA VAL A 190 9.58 -6.91 2.47
C VAL A 190 10.66 -6.35 3.37
N MET A 191 10.23 -5.72 4.47
CA MET A 191 11.10 -5.22 5.53
C MET A 191 10.51 -5.55 6.90
N LEU A 192 11.35 -5.48 7.92
CA LEU A 192 10.99 -5.71 9.31
C LEU A 192 11.33 -4.47 10.13
N LEU A 193 10.35 -3.94 10.85
CA LEU A 193 10.51 -2.80 11.76
C LEU A 193 10.50 -3.29 13.21
N ASP A 194 11.19 -2.58 14.10
CA ASP A 194 11.20 -2.85 15.55
C ASP A 194 9.79 -2.70 16.14
N LEU A 195 9.42 -3.57 17.09
CA LEU A 195 8.07 -3.60 17.69
C LEU A 195 7.76 -2.34 18.52
N ASP A 196 8.76 -1.87 19.27
CA ASP A 196 8.61 -0.78 20.23
C ASP A 196 8.87 0.58 19.56
N ASP A 197 9.78 0.61 18.58
CA ASP A 197 10.05 1.80 17.78
C ASP A 197 9.99 1.51 16.27
N PRO A 198 8.80 1.61 15.64
CA PRO A 198 8.60 1.28 14.23
C PRO A 198 9.34 2.20 13.26
N ARG A 199 10.02 3.26 13.74
CA ARG A 199 10.92 4.08 12.92
C ARG A 199 12.23 3.37 12.60
N ARG A 200 12.54 2.28 13.31
CA ARG A 200 13.79 1.51 13.14
C ARG A 200 13.55 0.30 12.26
N ILE A 201 14.15 0.31 11.06
CA ILE A 201 14.25 -0.87 10.20
C ILE A 201 15.30 -1.81 10.80
N ILE A 202 14.87 -3.01 11.21
CA ILE A 202 15.72 -4.06 11.78
C ILE A 202 16.01 -5.20 10.80
N GLY A 203 15.34 -5.20 9.65
CA GLY A 203 15.62 -6.12 8.55
C GLY A 203 15.03 -5.61 7.23
N LEU A 204 15.69 -5.89 6.11
CA LEU A 204 15.24 -5.48 4.78
C LEU A 204 15.77 -6.47 3.76
N TYR A 205 14.87 -7.18 3.08
CA TYR A 205 15.24 -8.07 1.99
C TYR A 205 15.65 -7.25 0.77
N LYS A 206 16.80 -7.59 0.16
CA LYS A 206 17.45 -6.78 -0.88
C LYS A 206 17.09 -7.17 -2.31
N GLU A 207 16.22 -8.16 -2.47
CA GLU A 207 15.65 -8.59 -3.75
C GLU A 207 14.12 -8.45 -3.73
N PRO A 208 13.44 -8.44 -4.89
CA PRO A 208 11.98 -8.47 -4.94
C PRO A 208 11.43 -9.70 -4.20
N LEU A 209 10.46 -9.50 -3.31
CA LEU A 209 9.69 -10.60 -2.72
C LEU A 209 8.76 -11.23 -3.77
N ILE A 210 8.07 -10.38 -4.54
CA ILE A 210 7.20 -10.80 -5.64
C ILE A 210 7.50 -9.90 -6.84
N ALA A 211 7.87 -10.51 -7.97
CA ALA A 211 8.02 -9.84 -9.24
C ALA A 211 6.91 -10.29 -10.21
N PRO A 212 6.47 -9.43 -11.15
CA PRO A 212 5.50 -9.83 -12.14
C PRO A 212 6.12 -10.86 -13.11
N GLU A 213 5.53 -12.05 -13.15
CA GLU A 213 5.97 -13.19 -13.96
C GLU A 213 4.79 -13.86 -14.67
N ALA A 214 3.64 -13.97 -14.01
CA ALA A 214 2.47 -14.61 -14.58
C ALA A 214 1.84 -13.75 -15.69
N PRO A 215 1.19 -14.35 -16.71
CA PRO A 215 0.60 -13.61 -17.82
C PRO A 215 -0.32 -12.46 -17.40
N TYR A 216 -1.14 -12.66 -16.35
CA TYR A 216 -2.05 -11.65 -15.82
C TYR A 216 -1.36 -10.51 -15.05
N GLU A 217 -0.06 -10.62 -14.77
CA GLU A 217 0.78 -9.58 -14.15
C GLU A 217 1.58 -8.81 -15.21
N ILE A 218 2.07 -9.50 -16.25
CA ILE A 218 2.96 -8.95 -17.27
C ILE A 218 2.26 -8.44 -18.52
N GLU A 219 0.98 -8.80 -18.76
CA GLU A 219 0.22 -8.33 -19.92
C GLU A 219 -1.31 -8.37 -19.75
N GLY A 220 -2.01 -7.79 -20.74
CA GLY A 220 -3.48 -7.81 -20.82
C GLY A 220 -4.22 -6.83 -19.90
N GLY A 221 -3.53 -6.12 -19.01
CA GLY A 221 -4.13 -5.19 -18.07
C GLY A 221 -4.05 -3.71 -18.46
N PHE A 222 -4.48 -2.85 -17.53
CA PHE A 222 -4.36 -1.40 -17.66
C PHE A 222 -2.89 -0.95 -17.45
N ARG A 223 -2.10 -1.62 -16.63
CA ARG A 223 -0.65 -1.35 -16.52
C ARG A 223 0.11 -2.64 -16.40
N ASN A 224 0.76 -3.09 -17.45
CA ASN A 224 1.47 -4.36 -17.40
C ASN A 224 2.70 -4.30 -16.49
N ASN A 225 3.22 -5.46 -16.10
CA ASN A 225 4.39 -5.59 -15.21
C ASN A 225 4.13 -4.93 -13.86
N VAL A 226 2.95 -5.17 -13.29
CA VAL A 226 2.54 -4.61 -12.01
C VAL A 226 2.12 -5.72 -11.06
N VAL A 227 2.81 -5.77 -9.92
CA VAL A 227 2.37 -6.39 -8.66
C VAL A 227 2.25 -5.27 -7.63
N PHE A 228 1.05 -5.08 -7.07
CA PHE A 228 0.76 -3.98 -6.14
C PHE A 228 0.06 -4.49 -4.86
N PRO A 229 0.82 -4.80 -3.79
CA PRO A 229 0.26 -5.34 -2.55
C PRO A 229 -0.55 -4.29 -1.79
N CYS A 230 -1.77 -4.66 -1.38
CA CYS A 230 -2.67 -3.80 -0.59
C CYS A 230 -3.21 -4.49 0.67
N GLY A 231 -3.10 -5.81 0.78
CA GLY A 231 -3.54 -6.57 1.95
C GLY A 231 -2.54 -7.67 2.32
N ALA A 232 -2.34 -7.86 3.61
CA ALA A 232 -1.52 -8.93 4.17
C ALA A 232 -2.20 -9.41 5.46
N ILE A 233 -2.47 -10.71 5.57
CA ILE A 233 -3.16 -11.30 6.72
C ILE A 233 -2.31 -12.46 7.21
N LEU A 234 -1.91 -12.43 8.48
CA LEU A 234 -1.28 -13.56 9.16
C LEU A 234 -2.37 -14.43 9.76
N GLU A 235 -2.41 -15.68 9.32
CA GLU A 235 -3.31 -16.71 9.82
C GLU A 235 -2.70 -17.39 11.06
N ASP A 236 -3.54 -17.99 11.90
CA ASP A 236 -3.10 -18.75 13.11
C ASP A 236 -2.17 -19.93 12.77
N THR A 237 -2.20 -20.40 11.52
CA THR A 237 -1.32 -21.45 11.00
C THR A 237 0.12 -20.98 10.75
N GLY A 238 0.38 -19.67 10.79
CA GLY A 238 1.65 -19.06 10.38
C GLY A 238 1.71 -18.68 8.90
N GLU A 239 0.67 -18.98 8.11
CA GLU A 239 0.58 -18.55 6.72
C GLU A 239 0.27 -17.04 6.64
N VAL A 240 1.02 -16.31 5.81
CA VAL A 240 0.73 -14.93 5.43
C VAL A 240 0.09 -14.91 4.06
N LYS A 241 -1.18 -14.51 3.99
CA LYS A 241 -1.92 -14.27 2.73
C LYS A 241 -1.67 -12.84 2.25
N ILE A 242 -1.11 -12.69 1.05
CA ILE A 242 -0.76 -11.40 0.44
C ILE A 242 -1.68 -11.16 -0.75
N TYR A 243 -2.59 -10.19 -0.60
CA TYR A 243 -3.50 -9.77 -1.65
C TYR A 243 -2.90 -8.59 -2.42
N TYR A 244 -2.78 -8.76 -3.74
CA TYR A 244 -2.16 -7.76 -4.60
C TYR A 244 -2.94 -7.55 -5.89
N GLY A 245 -2.93 -6.32 -6.38
CA GLY A 245 -3.39 -6.00 -7.73
C GLY A 245 -2.36 -6.44 -8.75
N ALA A 246 -2.82 -7.12 -9.80
CA ALA A 246 -2.01 -7.49 -10.95
C ALA A 246 -2.47 -6.74 -12.21
N ALA A 247 -1.49 -6.17 -12.89
CA ALA A 247 -1.65 -5.38 -14.11
C ALA A 247 -2.71 -4.26 -14.08
N ASP A 248 -3.03 -3.68 -12.90
CA ASP A 248 -4.15 -2.77 -12.67
C ASP A 248 -5.50 -3.33 -13.23
N SER A 249 -5.75 -4.63 -13.09
CA SER A 249 -6.91 -5.28 -13.72
C SER A 249 -7.54 -6.42 -12.92
N VAL A 250 -6.76 -7.19 -12.18
CA VAL A 250 -7.26 -8.29 -11.34
C VAL A 250 -6.66 -8.22 -9.95
N ILE A 251 -7.29 -8.90 -8.98
CA ILE A 251 -6.74 -9.15 -7.66
C ILE A 251 -6.25 -10.60 -7.62
N CYS A 252 -5.06 -10.79 -7.07
CA CYS A 252 -4.40 -12.08 -6.92
C CYS A 252 -4.02 -12.32 -5.46
N LEU A 253 -3.76 -13.59 -5.14
CA LEU A 253 -3.31 -14.02 -3.82
C LEU A 253 -1.99 -14.78 -3.97
N ALA A 254 -1.01 -14.40 -3.15
CA ALA A 254 0.18 -15.21 -2.87
C ALA A 254 0.18 -15.60 -1.40
N THR A 255 0.77 -16.74 -1.05
CA THR A 255 0.92 -17.18 0.34
C THR A 255 2.38 -17.53 0.65
N ALA A 256 2.79 -17.33 1.89
CA ALA A 256 4.12 -17.68 2.38
C ALA A 256 4.07 -17.99 3.88
N ASP A 257 4.99 -18.81 4.38
CA ASP A 257 5.18 -18.99 5.82
C ASP A 257 5.83 -17.73 6.44
N VAL A 258 5.30 -17.27 7.57
CA VAL A 258 5.79 -16.06 8.25
C VAL A 258 7.27 -16.16 8.63
N HIS A 259 7.75 -17.34 9.02
CA HIS A 259 9.14 -17.53 9.41
C HIS A 259 10.09 -17.43 8.23
N ASP A 260 9.65 -17.80 7.02
CA ASP A 260 10.45 -17.60 5.81
C ASP A 260 10.54 -16.12 5.43
N LEU A 261 9.44 -15.37 5.54
CA LEU A 261 9.47 -13.91 5.34
C LEU A 261 10.37 -13.19 6.35
N LEU A 262 10.31 -13.60 7.63
CA LEU A 262 11.19 -13.08 8.68
C LEU A 262 12.65 -13.43 8.40
N ARG A 263 12.91 -14.65 7.92
CA ARG A 263 14.26 -15.12 7.55
C ARG A 263 14.87 -14.26 6.45
N LEU A 264 14.11 -13.96 5.39
CA LEU A 264 14.55 -13.08 4.30
C LEU A 264 14.94 -11.68 4.79
N CYS A 265 14.30 -11.17 5.85
CA CYS A 265 14.60 -9.85 6.39
C CYS A 265 15.85 -9.83 7.28
N ILE A 266 16.12 -10.91 8.03
CA ILE A 266 17.11 -10.95 9.11
C ILE A 266 18.41 -11.64 8.69
N GLN A 267 18.34 -12.64 7.81
CA GLN A 267 19.52 -13.35 7.33
C GLN A 267 20.16 -12.58 6.17
N LYS A 268 21.46 -12.28 6.33
CA LYS A 268 22.28 -11.55 5.36
C LYS A 268 22.87 -12.46 4.30
#